data_AF-A0A959WN04-F1
#
_entry.id   AF-A0A959WN04-F1
#
_cell.length_a   1.000
_cell.length_b   1.000
_cell.length_c   1.000
_cell.angle_alpha   90.00
_cell.angle_beta   90.00
_cell.angle_gamma   90.00
#
_symmetry.space_group_name_H-M   'P 1'
#
loop_
_entity.id
_entity.type
_entity.pdbx_description
1 polymer ?
#
loop_
_entity_poly.entity_id
_entity_poly.type
_entity_poly.pdbx_seq_one_letter_code
_entity_poly.pdbx_strand_id
1 'polypeptide(L)'
;MPITPDPAPADPAGPSAVEQKLTLQVRRLQRRLAVERKQHRSALRRERRRATVRLARVRRAAWTESDVQHAFALAGATYGVSQSKLSRVSFCESGHNPGAVNGRYLGLFQFGTSLWRTTPYAAFSRADPYAASLAASWAFARGMHRHWPECGSR
;
A
#
# COMPACT_ATOMS: atom_id res chain seq x y z
N MET A 1 50.67 39.75 54.31
CA MET A 1 49.29 40.25 54.13
C MET A 1 48.46 39.12 53.52
N PRO A 2 47.38 38.66 54.17
CA PRO A 2 46.56 37.60 53.60
C PRO A 2 45.63 38.19 52.54
N ILE A 3 45.67 37.61 51.34
CA ILE A 3 44.75 37.92 50.24
C ILE A 3 43.45 37.18 50.55
N THR A 4 42.37 37.90 50.81
CA THR A 4 41.03 37.32 50.92
C THR A 4 40.55 36.88 49.53
N PRO A 5 40.02 35.66 49.36
CA PRO A 5 39.45 35.24 48.07
C PRO A 5 38.21 36.09 47.75
N ASP A 6 38.05 36.45 46.48
CA ASP A 6 36.87 37.15 45.98
C ASP A 6 35.59 36.35 46.29
N PRO A 7 34.49 37.03 46.68
CA PRO A 7 33.21 36.37 46.88
C PRO A 7 32.76 35.70 45.58
N ALA A 8 32.37 34.43 45.67
CA ALA A 8 31.80 33.70 44.55
C ALA A 8 30.62 34.48 43.94
N PRO A 9 30.47 34.50 42.60
CA PRO A 9 29.37 35.21 41.96
C PRO A 9 28.04 34.70 42.52
N ALA A 10 27.17 35.63 42.91
CA ALA A 10 25.84 35.32 43.41
C ALA A 10 25.09 34.45 42.41
N ASP A 11 24.51 33.34 42.88
CA ASP A 11 23.62 32.51 42.07
C ASP A 11 22.53 33.39 41.43
N PRO A 12 22.22 33.20 40.13
CA PRO A 12 21.18 33.98 39.49
C PRO A 12 19.86 33.78 40.23
N ALA A 13 19.24 34.89 40.63
CA ALA A 13 17.93 34.89 41.27
C ALA A 13 16.95 34.04 40.46
N GLY A 14 16.29 33.08 41.13
CA GLY A 14 15.35 32.17 40.49
C GLY A 14 14.20 32.89 39.78
N PRO A 15 13.46 32.20 38.89
CA PRO A 15 12.46 32.82 38.04
C PRO A 15 11.34 33.48 38.86
N SER A 16 10.94 34.67 38.44
CA SER A 16 9.89 35.45 39.08
C SER A 16 8.52 34.75 39.00
N ALA A 17 7.58 35.12 39.87
CA ALA A 17 6.22 34.55 39.86
C ALA A 17 5.51 34.71 38.50
N VAL A 18 5.81 35.78 37.77
CA VAL A 18 5.27 36.04 36.42
C VAL A 18 5.82 35.03 35.40
N GLU A 19 7.12 34.75 35.44
CA GLU A 19 7.77 33.77 34.55
C GLU A 19 7.29 32.34 34.82
N GLN A 20 7.08 31.99 36.09
CA GLN A 20 6.50 30.71 36.47
C GLN A 20 5.08 30.54 35.90
N LYS A 21 4.25 31.59 35.98
CA LYS A 21 2.89 31.60 35.44
C LYS A 21 2.87 31.47 33.91
N LEU A 22 3.75 32.20 33.21
CA LEU A 22 3.88 32.14 31.76
C LEU A 22 4.34 30.74 31.29
N THR A 23 5.33 30.16 31.97
CA THR A 23 5.82 28.81 31.68
C THR A 23 4.71 27.77 31.81
N LEU A 24 3.87 27.89 32.84
CA LEU A 24 2.73 27.01 33.05
C LEU A 24 1.67 27.17 31.94
N GLN A 25 1.40 28.41 31.49
CA GLN A 25 0.52 28.68 30.36
C GLN A 25 1.03 28.08 29.05
N VAL A 26 2.32 28.28 28.73
CA VAL A 26 2.95 27.69 27.53
C VAL A 26 2.84 26.17 27.56
N ARG A 27 3.14 25.52 28.69
CA ARG A 27 2.99 24.06 28.84
C ARG A 27 1.54 23.61 28.62
N ARG A 28 0.55 24.35 29.13
CA ARG A 28 -0.88 24.06 28.90
C ARG A 28 -1.25 24.16 27.41
N LEU A 29 -0.79 25.21 26.73
CA LEU A 29 -1.03 25.40 25.29
C LEU A 29 -0.36 24.29 24.46
N GLN A 30 0.89 23.96 24.76
CA GLN A 30 1.62 22.86 24.09
C GLN A 30 0.89 21.52 24.23
N ARG A 31 0.36 21.20 25.42
CA ARG A 31 -0.45 19.99 25.64
C ARG A 31 -1.73 19.99 24.81
N ARG A 32 -2.45 21.13 24.74
CA ARG A 32 -3.66 21.26 23.90
C ARG A 32 -3.35 21.04 22.43
N LEU A 33 -2.33 21.72 21.91
CA LEU A 33 -1.88 21.56 20.52
C LEU A 33 -1.48 20.12 20.20
N ALA A 34 -0.81 19.42 21.13
CA ALA A 34 -0.44 18.01 20.94
C ALA A 34 -1.68 17.11 20.82
N VAL A 35 -2.72 17.36 21.62
CA VAL A 35 -4.00 16.63 21.55
C VAL A 35 -4.71 16.91 20.23
N GLU A 36 -4.83 18.17 19.83
CA GLU A 36 -5.46 18.57 18.55
C GLU A 36 -4.75 17.94 17.35
N ARG A 37 -3.40 17.98 17.32
CA ARG A 37 -2.59 17.34 16.27
C ARG A 37 -2.85 15.82 16.21
N LYS A 38 -2.97 15.15 17.36
CA LYS A 38 -3.27 13.71 17.43
C LYS A 38 -4.68 13.43 16.90
N GLN A 39 -5.67 14.23 17.27
CA GLN A 39 -7.05 14.11 16.80
C GLN A 39 -7.13 14.33 15.28
N HIS A 40 -6.51 15.39 14.76
CA HIS A 40 -6.47 15.70 13.34
C HIS A 40 -5.81 14.56 12.53
N ARG A 41 -4.64 14.05 12.97
CA ARG A 41 -4.00 12.88 12.34
C ARG A 41 -4.90 11.65 12.34
N SER A 42 -5.65 11.44 13.41
CA SER A 42 -6.58 10.30 13.53
C SER A 42 -7.79 10.48 12.59
N ALA A 43 -8.30 11.70 12.44
CA ALA A 43 -9.36 12.03 11.49
C ALA A 43 -8.92 11.76 10.05
N LEU A 44 -7.75 12.28 9.65
CA LEU A 44 -7.17 12.04 8.32
C LEU A 44 -6.96 10.55 8.03
N ARG A 45 -6.50 9.76 9.02
CA ARG A 45 -6.36 8.30 8.87
C ARG A 45 -7.70 7.62 8.62
N ARG A 46 -8.76 8.02 9.34
CA ARG A 46 -10.12 7.48 9.16
C ARG A 46 -10.67 7.82 7.79
N GLU A 47 -10.49 9.07 7.36
CA GLU A 47 -10.93 9.53 6.04
C GLU A 47 -10.22 8.78 4.91
N ARG A 48 -8.89 8.68 4.97
CA ARG A 48 -8.10 7.87 4.02
C ARG A 48 -8.58 6.43 3.96
N ARG A 49 -8.82 5.80 5.12
CA ARG A 49 -9.34 4.42 5.17
C ARG A 49 -10.71 4.30 4.50
N ARG A 50 -11.62 5.25 4.73
CA ARG A 50 -12.95 5.27 4.09
C ARG A 50 -12.82 5.43 2.57
N ALA A 51 -11.98 6.35 2.10
CA ALA A 51 -11.71 6.56 0.69
C ALA A 51 -11.15 5.30 0.01
N THR A 52 -10.17 4.64 0.63
CA THR A 52 -9.59 3.38 0.12
C THR A 52 -10.64 2.29 -0.02
N VAL A 53 -11.50 2.10 0.98
CA VAL A 53 -12.57 1.08 0.93
C VAL A 53 -13.58 1.42 -0.17
N ARG A 54 -13.96 2.69 -0.32
CA ARG A 54 -14.86 3.14 -1.39
C ARG A 54 -14.27 2.86 -2.77
N LEU A 55 -13.00 3.23 -2.98
CA LEU A 55 -12.31 2.98 -4.25
C LEU A 55 -12.20 1.49 -4.56
N ALA A 56 -11.91 0.64 -3.56
CA ALA A 56 -11.85 -0.80 -3.75
C ALA A 56 -13.21 -1.39 -4.16
N ARG A 57 -14.33 -0.88 -3.60
CA ARG A 57 -15.68 -1.28 -4.02
C ARG A 57 -15.97 -0.89 -5.47
N VAL A 58 -15.67 0.35 -5.85
CA VAL A 58 -15.86 0.84 -7.23
C VAL A 58 -15.04 0.00 -8.21
N ARG A 59 -13.75 -0.25 -7.91
CA ARG A 59 -12.88 -1.08 -8.76
C ARG A 59 -13.37 -2.51 -8.91
N ARG A 60 -13.90 -3.12 -7.85
CA ARG A 60 -14.49 -4.47 -7.94
C ARG A 60 -15.77 -4.48 -8.77
N ALA A 61 -16.59 -3.45 -8.66
CA ALA A 61 -17.80 -3.32 -9.46
C ALA A 61 -17.52 -2.94 -10.92
N ALA A 62 -16.35 -2.37 -11.21
CA ALA A 62 -15.98 -1.92 -12.54
C ALA A 62 -15.59 -3.06 -13.50
N TRP A 63 -15.16 -4.22 -12.97
CA TRP A 63 -14.78 -5.36 -13.79
C TRP A 63 -15.86 -6.43 -13.74
N THR A 64 -16.48 -6.69 -14.87
CA THR A 64 -17.42 -7.79 -15.05
C THR A 64 -16.70 -9.08 -15.40
N GLU A 65 -17.38 -10.21 -15.27
CA GLU A 65 -16.88 -11.50 -15.77
C GLU A 65 -16.56 -11.42 -17.27
N SER A 66 -17.37 -10.69 -18.05
CA SER A 66 -17.12 -10.48 -19.48
C SER A 66 -15.82 -9.72 -19.74
N ASP A 67 -15.46 -8.74 -18.91
CA ASP A 67 -14.19 -8.02 -19.04
C ASP A 67 -13.00 -8.94 -18.77
N VAL A 68 -13.12 -9.82 -17.77
CA VAL A 68 -12.08 -10.80 -17.43
C VAL A 68 -11.89 -11.81 -18.57
N GLN A 69 -12.98 -12.35 -19.11
CA GLN A 69 -12.90 -13.28 -20.24
C GLN A 69 -12.35 -12.61 -21.50
N HIS A 70 -12.74 -11.36 -21.77
CA HIS A 70 -12.19 -10.58 -22.88
C HIS A 70 -10.68 -10.31 -22.70
N ALA A 71 -10.24 -9.97 -21.48
CA ALA A 71 -8.82 -9.82 -21.17
C ALA A 71 -8.03 -11.12 -21.43
N PHE A 72 -8.58 -12.29 -21.10
CA PHE A 72 -7.96 -13.58 -21.43
C PHE A 72 -7.88 -13.81 -22.94
N ALA A 73 -8.95 -13.52 -23.68
CA ALA A 73 -8.97 -13.68 -25.13
C ALA A 73 -7.91 -12.78 -25.80
N LEU A 74 -7.87 -11.50 -25.45
CA LEU A 74 -6.87 -10.55 -25.96
C LEU A 74 -5.44 -10.98 -25.64
N ALA A 75 -5.18 -11.35 -24.38
CA ALA A 75 -3.85 -11.74 -23.95
C ALA A 75 -3.40 -13.04 -24.59
N GLY A 76 -4.32 -13.99 -24.77
CA GLY A 76 -4.06 -15.25 -25.46
C GLY A 76 -3.69 -15.02 -26.92
N ALA A 77 -4.46 -14.20 -27.64
CA ALA A 77 -4.18 -13.83 -29.01
C ALA A 77 -2.83 -13.09 -29.17
N THR A 78 -2.47 -12.25 -28.20
CA THR A 78 -1.23 -11.44 -28.23
C THR A 78 0.04 -12.30 -28.13
N TYR A 79 0.02 -13.37 -27.33
CA TYR A 79 1.23 -14.15 -27.00
C TYR A 79 1.16 -15.63 -27.40
N GLY A 80 0.11 -16.05 -28.12
CA GLY A 80 -0.05 -17.44 -28.55
C GLY A 80 -0.34 -18.41 -27.40
N VAL A 81 -1.00 -17.94 -26.34
CA VAL A 81 -1.41 -18.76 -25.19
C VAL A 81 -2.91 -19.01 -25.27
N SER A 82 -3.38 -20.23 -25.02
CA SER A 82 -4.82 -20.49 -25.09
C SER A 82 -5.59 -19.71 -24.00
N GLN A 83 -6.73 -19.13 -24.38
CA GLN A 83 -7.65 -18.48 -23.43
C GLN A 83 -8.08 -19.45 -22.32
N SER A 84 -8.32 -20.73 -22.67
CA SER A 84 -8.69 -21.76 -21.71
C SER A 84 -7.62 -22.01 -20.65
N LYS A 85 -6.33 -21.92 -21.01
CA LYS A 85 -5.23 -22.01 -20.05
C LYS A 85 -5.27 -20.83 -19.09
N LEU A 86 -5.39 -19.61 -19.59
CA LEU A 86 -5.48 -18.41 -18.74
C LEU A 86 -6.67 -18.47 -17.79
N SER A 87 -7.83 -18.88 -18.30
CA SER A 87 -9.04 -19.02 -17.49
C SER A 87 -8.88 -20.07 -16.38
N ARG A 88 -8.32 -21.26 -16.68
CA ARG A 88 -8.07 -22.30 -15.66
C ARG A 88 -7.10 -21.85 -14.58
N VAL A 89 -5.97 -21.24 -14.97
CA VAL A 89 -4.99 -20.74 -14.00
C VAL A 89 -5.64 -19.67 -13.13
N SER A 90 -6.32 -18.69 -13.74
CA SER A 90 -6.93 -17.60 -12.99
C SER A 90 -8.04 -18.07 -12.04
N PHE A 91 -8.84 -19.06 -12.46
CA PHE A 91 -9.84 -19.68 -11.61
C PHE A 91 -9.19 -20.38 -10.41
N CYS A 92 -8.14 -21.18 -10.65
CA CYS A 92 -7.40 -21.87 -9.60
C CYS A 92 -6.76 -20.89 -8.60
N GLU A 93 -6.22 -19.77 -9.08
CA GLU A 93 -5.50 -18.79 -8.25
C GLU A 93 -6.43 -17.85 -7.46
N SER A 94 -7.58 -17.46 -8.03
CA SER A 94 -8.39 -16.39 -7.46
C SER A 94 -9.90 -16.54 -7.65
N GLY A 95 -10.37 -17.58 -8.33
CA GLY A 95 -11.76 -17.69 -8.77
C GLY A 95 -12.16 -16.53 -9.69
N HIS A 96 -11.27 -16.14 -10.61
CA HIS A 96 -11.45 -14.99 -11.53
C HIS A 96 -11.63 -13.62 -10.86
N ASN A 97 -11.20 -13.45 -9.61
CA ASN A 97 -11.36 -12.20 -8.87
C ASN A 97 -10.14 -11.26 -9.05
N PRO A 98 -10.25 -10.13 -9.80
CA PRO A 98 -9.14 -9.19 -9.96
C PRO A 98 -8.73 -8.49 -8.67
N GLY A 99 -9.61 -8.48 -7.66
CA GLY A 99 -9.37 -7.92 -6.34
C GLY A 99 -8.86 -8.90 -5.29
N ALA A 100 -8.56 -10.16 -5.66
CA ALA A 100 -8.08 -11.17 -4.71
C ALA A 100 -6.70 -10.79 -4.15
N VAL A 101 -6.54 -10.88 -2.83
CA VAL A 101 -5.29 -10.55 -2.12
C VAL A 101 -4.90 -11.71 -1.21
N ASN A 102 -3.69 -12.23 -1.39
CA ASN A 102 -3.10 -13.21 -0.48
C ASN A 102 -1.65 -12.80 -0.13
N GLY A 103 -1.48 -12.13 1.00
CA GLY A 103 -0.17 -11.59 1.41
C GLY A 103 0.43 -10.66 0.35
N ARG A 104 1.54 -11.08 -0.27
CA ARG A 104 2.21 -10.31 -1.34
C ARG A 104 1.60 -10.52 -2.74
N TYR A 105 0.74 -11.51 -2.90
CA TYR A 105 0.12 -11.92 -4.16
C TYR A 105 -1.20 -11.18 -4.39
N LEU A 106 -1.43 -10.75 -5.64
CA LEU A 106 -2.55 -9.87 -5.99
C LEU A 106 -3.14 -10.24 -7.36
N GLY A 107 -4.47 -10.19 -7.45
CA GLY A 107 -5.23 -10.21 -8.69
C GLY A 107 -5.47 -11.59 -9.28
N LEU A 108 -5.91 -11.60 -10.54
CA LEU A 108 -6.40 -12.77 -11.28
C LEU A 108 -5.47 -13.98 -11.24
N PHE A 109 -4.16 -13.73 -11.32
CA PHE A 109 -3.11 -14.75 -11.38
C PHE A 109 -2.22 -14.73 -10.13
N GLN A 110 -2.68 -14.09 -9.04
CA GLN A 110 -1.93 -14.01 -7.78
C GLN A 110 -0.46 -13.62 -7.99
N PHE A 111 -0.21 -12.55 -8.76
CA PHE A 111 1.15 -12.14 -9.09
C PHE A 111 1.94 -11.69 -7.85
N GLY A 112 3.09 -12.32 -7.62
CA GLY A 112 4.07 -11.85 -6.63
C GLY A 112 4.76 -10.56 -7.10
N THR A 113 5.22 -9.75 -6.16
CA THR A 113 5.89 -8.47 -6.47
C THR A 113 7.15 -8.62 -7.32
N SER A 114 7.97 -9.64 -7.04
CA SER A 114 9.22 -9.86 -7.78
C SER A 114 8.96 -10.24 -9.23
N LEU A 115 8.04 -11.17 -9.49
CA LEU A 115 7.69 -11.56 -10.86
C LEU A 115 7.02 -10.40 -11.60
N TRP A 116 6.08 -9.69 -10.97
CA TRP A 116 5.39 -8.58 -11.62
C TRP A 116 6.34 -7.52 -12.18
N ARG A 117 7.38 -7.18 -11.40
CA ARG A 117 8.39 -6.19 -11.78
C ARG A 117 9.20 -6.57 -13.01
N THR A 118 9.28 -7.84 -13.38
CA THR A 118 10.00 -8.28 -14.59
C THR A 118 9.10 -8.30 -15.83
N THR A 119 7.78 -8.13 -15.66
CA THR A 119 6.83 -8.10 -16.78
C THR A 119 6.86 -6.73 -17.47
N PRO A 120 6.54 -6.66 -18.78
CA PRO A 120 6.36 -5.37 -19.48
C PRO A 120 5.23 -4.50 -18.91
N TYR A 121 4.36 -5.09 -18.09
CA TYR A 121 3.16 -4.47 -17.53
C TYR A 121 3.36 -3.94 -16.11
N ALA A 122 4.60 -3.90 -15.62
CA ALA A 122 4.94 -3.51 -14.25
C ALA A 122 4.43 -2.10 -13.84
N ALA A 123 4.25 -1.20 -14.81
CA ALA A 123 3.70 0.14 -14.61
C ALA A 123 2.19 0.15 -14.29
N PHE A 124 1.48 -0.94 -14.60
CA PHE A 124 0.05 -1.08 -14.35
C PHE A 124 -0.24 -1.76 -13.02
N SER A 125 -1.52 -1.74 -12.63
CA SER A 125 -2.00 -2.45 -11.45
C SER A 125 -2.05 -3.96 -11.71
N ARG A 126 -1.52 -4.78 -10.79
CA ARG A 126 -1.73 -6.25 -10.78
C ARG A 126 -3.20 -6.67 -10.69
N ALA A 127 -4.06 -5.77 -10.21
CA ALA A 127 -5.50 -5.97 -10.11
C ALA A 127 -6.27 -5.51 -11.37
N ASP A 128 -5.56 -4.99 -12.38
CA ASP A 128 -6.15 -4.72 -13.69
C ASP A 128 -6.21 -6.04 -14.48
N PRO A 129 -7.39 -6.50 -14.92
CA PRO A 129 -7.54 -7.78 -15.57
C PRO A 129 -6.80 -7.86 -16.92
N TYR A 130 -6.71 -6.76 -17.67
CA TYR A 130 -6.01 -6.72 -18.96
C TYR A 130 -4.51 -6.81 -18.76
N ALA A 131 -3.94 -5.96 -17.90
CA ALA A 131 -2.51 -5.97 -17.63
C ALA A 131 -2.06 -7.30 -17.01
N ALA A 132 -2.85 -7.85 -16.07
CA ALA A 132 -2.56 -9.13 -15.44
C ALA A 132 -2.60 -10.29 -16.44
N SER A 133 -3.60 -10.34 -17.32
CA SER A 133 -3.72 -11.39 -18.34
C SER A 133 -2.59 -11.32 -19.36
N LEU A 134 -2.27 -10.12 -19.84
CA LEU A 134 -1.15 -9.92 -20.76
C LEU A 134 0.19 -10.30 -20.13
N ALA A 135 0.41 -9.96 -18.85
CA ALA A 135 1.59 -10.35 -18.10
C ALA A 135 1.69 -11.88 -17.91
N ALA A 136 0.58 -12.55 -17.62
CA ALA A 136 0.53 -14.00 -17.46
C ALA A 136 0.84 -14.71 -18.78
N SER A 137 0.22 -14.28 -19.88
CA SER A 137 0.49 -14.83 -21.22
C SER A 137 1.95 -14.60 -21.65
N TRP A 138 2.50 -13.40 -21.42
CA TRP A 138 3.92 -13.11 -21.67
C TRP A 138 4.84 -14.05 -20.88
N ALA A 139 4.53 -14.29 -19.60
CA ALA A 139 5.32 -15.17 -18.75
C ALA A 139 5.23 -16.64 -19.24
N PHE A 140 4.03 -17.11 -19.60
CA PHE A 140 3.83 -18.46 -20.12
C PHE A 140 4.52 -18.69 -21.47
N ALA A 141 4.46 -17.72 -22.38
CA ALA A 141 5.18 -17.78 -23.66
C ALA A 141 6.70 -17.90 -23.48
N ARG A 142 7.23 -17.49 -22.33
CA ARG A 142 8.65 -17.57 -21.95
C ARG A 142 8.98 -18.76 -21.06
N GLY A 143 8.07 -19.72 -20.92
CA GLY A 143 8.28 -20.92 -20.11
C GLY A 143 8.31 -20.67 -18.60
N MET A 144 7.77 -19.54 -18.11
CA MET A 144 7.79 -19.18 -16.68
C MET A 144 6.64 -19.83 -15.88
N HIS A 145 6.13 -20.97 -16.33
CA HIS A 145 4.99 -21.68 -15.72
C HIS A 145 5.27 -22.10 -14.26
N ARG A 146 6.53 -22.33 -13.88
CA ARG A 146 6.96 -22.68 -12.51
C ARG A 146 6.56 -21.66 -11.43
N HIS A 147 6.21 -20.43 -11.82
CA HIS A 147 5.69 -19.44 -10.88
C HIS A 147 4.26 -19.74 -10.42
N TRP A 148 3.57 -20.66 -11.10
CA TRP A 148 2.27 -21.21 -10.77
C TRP A 148 2.37 -22.75 -10.68
N PRO A 149 3.07 -23.30 -9.68
CA PRO A 149 3.42 -24.72 -9.65
C PRO A 149 2.20 -25.65 -9.70
N GLU A 150 1.16 -25.35 -8.94
CA GLU A 150 -0.08 -26.14 -8.89
C GLU A 150 -1.05 -25.77 -10.01
N CYS A 151 -1.28 -24.47 -10.23
CA CYS A 151 -2.31 -23.99 -11.14
C CYS A 151 -1.85 -23.90 -12.60
N GLY A 152 -0.57 -23.62 -12.84
CA GLY A 152 0.03 -23.42 -14.17
C GLY A 152 0.40 -24.69 -14.93
N SER A 153 0.47 -25.82 -14.22
CA SER A 153 0.79 -27.15 -14.76
C SER A 153 -0.46 -27.95 -15.18
N ARG A 154 -1.66 -27.48 -14.79
CA ARG A 154 -2.95 -28.06 -15.18
C ARG A 154 -3.32 -27.58 -16.57
#